data_AF-A0A950D3R1-F1
#
_entry.id   AF-A0A950D3R1-F1
#
_cell.length_a   1.000
_cell.length_b   1.000
_cell.length_c   1.000
_cell.angle_alpha   90.00
_cell.angle_beta   90.00
_cell.angle_gamma   90.00
#
_symmetry.space_group_name_H-M   'P 1'
#
loop_
_entity.id
_entity.type
_entity.pdbx_description
1 polymer ?
#
loop_
_entity_poly.entity_id
_entity_poly.type
_entity_poly.pdbx_seq_one_letter_code
_entity_poly.pdbx_strand_id
1 'polypeptide(L)' 'MRPWLLAELNYGTVKSQPPFEVAVLPLGATEPHNLHLPYATDTFQVEAIAGSACEVA' A
#
# COMPACT_ATOMS: atom_id res chain seq x y z
N MET A 1 -9.21 7.20 7.94
CA MET A 1 -9.27 6.05 7.03
C MET A 1 -8.94 6.58 5.66
N ARG A 2 -7.81 6.15 5.10
CA ARG A 2 -7.33 6.61 3.79
C ARG A 2 -8.22 5.97 2.71
N PRO A 3 -8.96 6.75 1.89
CA PRO A 3 -9.93 6.20 0.94
C PRO A 3 -9.27 5.43 -0.22
N TRP A 4 -7.96 5.58 -0.42
CA TRP A 4 -7.19 4.85 -1.43
C TRP A 4 -6.47 3.60 -0.89
N LEU A 5 -6.47 3.35 0.42
CA LEU A 5 -5.77 2.22 1.02
C LEU A 5 -6.74 1.08 1.35
N LEU A 6 -6.78 0.06 0.48
CA LEU A 6 -7.70 -1.07 0.61
C LEU A 6 -7.65 -1.77 1.98
N ALA A 7 -6.47 -1.86 2.60
CA ALA A 7 -6.28 -2.49 3.92
C ALA A 7 -7.05 -1.77 5.06
N GLU A 8 -7.44 -0.51 4.86
CA GLU A 8 -8.23 0.25 5.82
C GLU A 8 -9.73 0.27 5.48
N LEU A 9 -10.16 -0.30 4.35
CA LEU A 9 -11.53 -0.21 3.84
C LEU A 9 -12.32 -1.50 4.05
N ASN A 10 -13.64 -1.37 3.99
CA ASN A 10 -14.56 -2.50 3.89
C ASN A 10 -15.24 -2.54 2.51
N TYR A 11 -15.82 -3.69 2.18
CA TYR A 11 -16.48 -3.91 0.89
C TYR A 11 -17.64 -2.94 0.61
N GLY A 12 -18.42 -2.58 1.63
CA GLY A 12 -19.53 -1.63 1.49
C GLY A 12 -19.04 -0.25 1.04
N THR A 13 -17.97 0.24 1.67
CA THR A 13 -17.33 1.52 1.31
C THR A 13 -16.82 1.50 -0.12
N VAL A 14 -16.09 0.45 -0.52
CA VAL A 14 -15.57 0.30 -1.89
C VAL A 14 -16.72 0.29 -2.91
N LYS A 15 -17.79 -0.44 -2.64
CA LYS A 15 -18.95 -0.56 -3.55
C LYS A 15 -19.76 0.74 -3.68
N SER A 16 -19.78 1.57 -2.64
CA SER A 16 -20.52 2.84 -2.64
C SER A 16 -19.80 3.99 -3.35
N GLN A 17 -18.52 3.83 -3.68
CA GLN A 17 -17.71 4.85 -4.33
C GLN A 17 -17.66 4.63 -5.85
N PRO A 18 -17.30 5.67 -6.64
CA PRO A 18 -16.96 5.49 -8.04
C PRO A 18 -15.90 4.40 -8.23
N PRO A 19 -15.92 3.66 -9.35
CA PRO A 19 -14.88 2.68 -9.62
C PRO A 19 -13.49 3.33 -9.64
N PHE A 20 -12.51 2.66 -9.02
CA PHE A 20 -11.10 3.04 -9.14
C PHE A 20 -10.63 2.80 -10.58
N GLU A 21 -9.94 3.79 -11.17
CA GLU A 21 -9.40 3.70 -12.53
C GLU A 21 -8.07 2.95 -12.58
N VAL A 22 -7.30 3.01 -11.48
CA VAL A 22 -5.98 2.39 -11.34
C VAL A 22 -5.87 1.69 -9.98
N ALA A 23 -5.22 0.54 -9.97
CA ALA A 23 -4.82 -0.15 -8.74
C ALA A 23 -3.29 -0.18 -8.64
N VAL A 24 -2.75 0.22 -7.49
CA VAL A 24 -1.33 0.10 -7.16
C VAL A 24 -1.16 -1.11 -6.24
N LEU A 25 -0.31 -2.06 -6.65
CA LEU A 25 0.04 -3.23 -5.85
C LEU A 25 1.51 -3.09 -5.42
N PRO A 26 1.79 -2.65 -4.17
CA PRO A 26 3.15 -2.64 -3.64
C PRO A 26 3.66 -4.08 -3.56
N LEU A 27 4.87 -4.32 -4.07
CA LEU A 27 5.52 -5.62 -4.04
C LEU A 27 6.88 -5.50 -3.37
N GLY A 28 7.02 -6.14 -2.22
CA GLY A 28 8.27 -6.21 -1.46
C GLY A 28 8.77 -7.65 -1.32
N ALA A 29 9.65 -7.86 -0.34
CA ALA A 29 10.21 -9.16 0.01
C ALA A 29 10.33 -9.33 1.53
N THR A 30 10.48 -10.59 1.95
CA THR A 30 10.90 -10.97 3.30
C THR A 30 12.34 -11.47 3.21
N GLU A 31 13.31 -10.56 3.37
CA GLU A 31 14.73 -10.83 3.09
C GLU A 31 15.63 -10.17 4.15
N PRO A 32 16.72 -10.83 4.61
CA PRO A 32 17.68 -10.20 5.50
C PRO A 32 18.29 -8.93 4.89
N HIS A 33 18.18 -7.81 5.60
CA HIS A 33 18.80 -6.54 5.19
C HIS A 33 19.96 -6.18 6.14
N ASN A 34 21.04 -6.96 6.09
CA ASN A 34 22.16 -6.85 7.03
C ASN A 34 21.69 -7.01 8.50
N LEU A 35 22.53 -6.70 9.48
CA LEU A 35 22.26 -6.89 10.91
C LEU A 35 21.46 -5.74 11.55
N HIS A 36 21.14 -4.69 10.81
CA HIS A 36 20.58 -3.45 11.35
C HIS A 36 19.22 -3.05 10.75
N LEU A 37 18.74 -3.73 9.71
CA LEU A 37 17.44 -3.46 9.11
C LEU A 37 16.51 -4.68 9.22
N PRO A 38 15.19 -4.44 9.27
CA PRO A 38 14.20 -5.50 9.36
C PRO A 38 14.07 -6.28 8.06
N TYR A 39 13.55 -7.51 8.16
CA TYR A 39 13.31 -8.40 7.02
C TYR A 39 12.32 -7.84 5.99
N ALA A 40 11.43 -6.94 6.40
CA ALA A 40 10.39 -6.36 5.56
C ALA A 40 10.77 -4.98 5.00
N THR A 41 12.07 -4.66 4.92
CA THR A 41 12.55 -3.35 4.45
C THR A 41 11.95 -2.99 3.08
N ASP A 42 12.01 -3.92 2.12
CA ASP A 42 11.44 -3.74 0.79
C ASP A 42 9.95 -3.43 0.86
N THR A 43 9.18 -4.19 1.65
CA THR A 43 7.74 -3.98 1.85
C THR A 43 7.44 -2.61 2.44
N PHE A 44 8.15 -2.19 3.49
CA PHE A 44 7.92 -0.89 4.12
C PHE A 44 8.21 0.27 3.17
N GLN A 45 9.27 0.17 2.37
CA GLN A 45 9.64 1.21 1.41
C GLN A 45 8.60 1.34 0.30
N VAL A 46 8.20 0.23 -0.32
CA VAL A 46 7.22 0.27 -1.42
C VAL A 46 5.82 0.64 -0.93
N GLU A 47 5.42 0.25 0.29
CA GLU A 47 4.16 0.69 0.90
C GLU A 47 4.14 2.21 1.11
N ALA A 48 5.23 2.80 1.60
CA ALA A 48 5.33 4.25 1.79
C ALA A 48 5.23 5.01 0.45
N ILE A 49 5.93 4.54 -0.58
CA ILE A 49 5.91 5.15 -1.91
C ILE A 49 4.52 5.01 -2.55
N ALA A 50 3.95 3.81 -2.54
CA ALA A 50 2.62 3.58 -3.11
C ALA A 50 1.52 4.35 -2.38
N GLY A 51 1.58 4.41 -1.05
CA GLY A 51 0.68 5.20 -0.24
C GLY A 51 0.71 6.69 -0.60
N SER A 52 1.93 7.23 -0.82
CA SER A 52 2.13 8.62 -1.23
C SER A 52 1.67 8.86 -2.67
N ALA A 53 1.90 7.91 -3.59
CA ALA A 53 1.47 8.01 -4.98
C ALA A 53 -0.06 8.03 -5.10
N CYS A 54 -0.76 7.18 -4.35
CA CYS A 54 -2.21 7.14 -4.33
C CYS A 54 -2.85 8.35 -3.62
N GLU A 55 -2.13 9.01 -2.71
CA GLU A 55 -2.61 10.23 -2.03
C GLU A 55 -2.67 11.43 -2.97
N VAL A 56 -1.77 11.49 -3.97
CA VAL A 56 -1.66 12.61 -4.91
C VAL A 56 -2.34 12.35 -6.26
N ALA A 57 -2.89 11.15 -6.48
CA ALA A 57 -3.59 10.74 -7.69
C ALA A 57 -5.06 11.18 -7.67
#